data_AF-A0A453IDC7-F1
#
_entry.id   AF-A0A453IDC7-F1
#
_cell.length_a   1.000
_cell.length_b   1.000
_cell.length_c   1.000
_cell.angle_alpha   90.00
_cell.angle_beta   90.00
_cell.angle_gamma   90.00
#
_symmetry.space_group_name_H-M   'P 1'
#
loop_
_entity.id
_entity.type
_entity.pdbx_description
1 polymer ?
#
loop_
_entity_poly.entity_id
_entity_poly.type
_entity_poly.pdbx_seq_one_letter_code
_entity_poly.pdbx_strand_id
1 'polypeptide(L)'
;MLNKPECKVEFDESGKAFGVTSEGETAKCKKVVCDPSYLPDKVKKVGRVARAICIMKHPIPDTKDSHSVQIILPKKQLKRKSDMYVFCCSYAHNVAPKGKFVAFVSTEAETDKPEIELKPGIDLLGPVEETFFDMYDRFEPVNAAEEDNCFLTTSYDATTHFETTVKDVLALYSKITGKELDLSVDLNAASAGEND
;
A
#
# COMPACT_ATOMS: atom_id res chain seq x y z
N MET A 1 -15.14 11.17 3.21
CA MET A 1 -15.55 12.22 2.23
C MET A 1 -14.38 12.40 1.27
N LEU A 2 -14.58 12.28 -0.04
CA LEU A 2 -13.54 12.57 -1.03
C LEU A 2 -13.56 14.06 -1.39
N ASN A 3 -12.45 14.59 -1.93
CA ASN A 3 -12.29 16.01 -2.29
C ASN A 3 -12.58 16.98 -1.11
N LYS A 4 -12.02 16.65 0.06
CA LYS A 4 -12.15 17.43 1.29
C LYS A 4 -10.74 17.94 1.67
N PRO A 5 -10.39 19.18 1.30
CA PRO A 5 -9.01 19.69 1.40
C PRO A 5 -8.66 20.09 2.84
N GLU A 6 -7.37 20.36 3.10
CA GLU A 6 -6.89 20.93 4.37
C GLU A 6 -7.27 20.10 5.61
N CYS A 7 -7.40 18.78 5.45
CA CYS A 7 -7.64 17.86 6.56
C CYS A 7 -6.47 17.94 7.57
N LYS A 8 -6.74 18.52 8.73
CA LYS A 8 -5.77 18.70 9.81
C LYS A 8 -6.27 17.99 11.05
N VAL A 9 -5.42 17.14 11.64
CA VAL A 9 -5.68 16.55 12.96
C VAL A 9 -5.47 17.62 14.02
N GLU A 10 -6.45 17.81 14.90
CA GLU A 10 -6.37 18.74 16.01
C GLU A 10 -6.01 18.01 17.31
N PHE A 11 -5.10 18.62 18.07
CA PHE A 11 -4.55 18.10 19.31
C PHE A 11 -4.86 19.02 20.48
N ASP A 12 -5.13 18.45 21.65
CA ASP A 12 -5.31 19.21 22.88
C ASP A 12 -3.98 19.63 23.53
N GLU A 13 -4.04 20.32 24.66
CA GLU A 13 -2.86 20.78 25.41
C GLU A 13 -1.96 19.63 25.90
N SER A 14 -2.48 18.41 25.98
CA SER A 14 -1.74 17.20 26.35
C SER A 14 -1.13 16.48 25.15
N GLY A 15 -1.38 16.96 23.93
CA GLY A 15 -0.92 16.33 22.68
C GLY A 15 -1.80 15.18 22.20
N LYS A 16 -3.03 15.04 22.72
CA LYS A 16 -3.99 14.01 22.28
C LYS A 16 -4.89 14.51 21.18
N ALA A 17 -5.06 13.71 20.13
CA ALA A 17 -5.99 14.00 19.06
C ALA A 17 -7.44 14.02 19.59
N PHE A 18 -8.18 15.08 19.26
CA PHE A 18 -9.59 15.24 19.64
C PHE A 18 -10.53 15.45 18.46
N GLY A 19 -10.00 15.61 17.24
CA GLY A 19 -10.80 15.82 16.06
C GLY A 19 -9.98 16.06 14.80
N VAL A 20 -10.69 16.23 13.69
CA VAL A 20 -10.12 16.61 12.40
C VAL A 20 -10.87 17.83 11.89
N THR A 21 -10.13 18.88 11.55
CA THR A 21 -10.65 20.09 10.92
C THR A 21 -10.47 20.03 9.41
N SER A 22 -11.48 20.45 8.67
CA SER A 22 -11.38 20.72 7.23
C SER A 22 -12.41 21.78 6.85
N GLU A 23 -12.01 22.74 6.01
CA GLU A 23 -12.89 23.84 5.54
C GLU A 23 -13.54 24.63 6.70
N GLY A 24 -12.81 24.82 7.80
CA GLY A 24 -13.28 25.56 8.97
C GLY A 24 -14.21 24.80 9.92
N GLU A 25 -14.59 23.56 9.59
CA GLU A 25 -15.41 22.70 10.44
C GLU A 25 -14.58 21.60 11.10
N THR A 26 -14.81 21.36 12.40
CA THR A 26 -14.12 20.30 13.15
C THR A 26 -15.06 19.15 13.50
N ALA A 27 -14.76 17.96 12.98
CA ALA A 27 -15.38 16.72 13.40
C ALA A 27 -14.62 16.15 14.61
N LYS A 28 -15.28 16.06 15.76
CA LYS A 28 -14.67 15.53 16.99
C LYS A 28 -14.63 14.00 16.99
N CYS A 29 -13.53 13.45 17.47
CA CYS A 29 -13.34 12.00 17.62
C CYS A 29 -12.40 11.68 18.79
N LYS A 30 -12.39 10.42 19.23
CA LYS A 30 -11.50 9.94 20.31
C LYS A 30 -10.18 9.36 19.79
N LYS A 31 -10.16 8.94 18.53
CA LYS A 31 -9.04 8.26 17.87
C LYS A 31 -9.02 8.66 16.41
N VAL A 32 -7.83 8.80 15.85
CA VAL A 32 -7.61 9.09 14.42
C VAL A 32 -6.82 7.96 13.80
N VAL A 33 -7.32 7.43 12.69
CA VAL A 33 -6.60 6.47 11.84
C VAL A 33 -6.29 7.17 10.52
N CYS A 34 -5.04 7.14 10.09
CA CYS A 34 -4.63 7.79 8.85
C CYS A 34 -3.38 7.13 8.25
N ASP A 35 -3.10 7.44 6.99
CA ASP A 35 -1.82 7.09 6.36
C ASP A 35 -0.73 8.13 6.68
N PRO A 36 0.56 7.83 6.42
CA PRO A 36 1.68 8.71 6.72
C PRO A 36 1.57 10.16 6.20
N SER A 37 0.82 10.42 5.13
CA SER A 37 0.73 11.74 4.52
C SER A 37 -0.01 12.77 5.38
N TYR A 38 -0.85 12.33 6.32
CA TYR A 38 -1.64 13.24 7.17
C TYR A 38 -0.87 13.74 8.40
N LEU A 39 0.16 13.01 8.86
CA LEU A 39 0.98 13.38 10.02
C LEU A 39 2.47 13.10 9.72
N PRO A 40 3.10 13.87 8.80
CA PRO A 40 4.47 13.64 8.35
C PRO A 40 5.51 13.78 9.46
N ASP A 41 5.18 14.46 10.56
CA ASP A 41 5.99 14.62 11.77
C ASP A 41 5.95 13.41 12.71
N LYS A 42 4.99 12.49 12.52
CA LYS A 42 4.81 11.27 13.34
C LYS A 42 5.26 10.00 12.65
N VAL A 43 5.95 10.12 11.52
CA VAL A 43 6.48 9.00 10.75
C VAL A 43 7.95 9.19 10.45
N LYS A 44 8.66 8.09 10.16
CA LYS A 44 10.02 8.14 9.60
C LYS A 44 10.08 7.41 8.28
N LYS A 45 10.93 7.90 7.38
CA LYS A 45 11.24 7.21 6.12
C LYS A 45 12.07 5.96 6.42
N VAL A 46 11.67 4.82 5.86
CA VAL A 46 12.33 3.51 6.03
C VAL A 46 12.89 2.92 4.75
N GLY A 47 12.57 3.51 3.60
CA GLY A 47 13.07 3.05 2.32
C GLY A 47 12.34 3.69 1.15
N ARG A 48 12.49 3.09 -0.02
CA ARG A 48 11.85 3.49 -1.27
C ARG A 48 11.44 2.26 -2.05
N VAL A 49 10.38 2.39 -2.85
CA VAL A 49 9.99 1.39 -3.84
C VAL A 49 10.21 1.97 -5.22
N ALA A 50 10.84 1.21 -6.09
CA ALA A 50 10.86 1.47 -7.53
C ALA A 50 9.76 0.63 -8.19
N ARG A 51 9.01 1.25 -9.12
CA ARG A 51 7.95 0.58 -9.87
C ARG A 51 8.02 0.97 -11.35
N ALA A 52 7.83 0.00 -12.23
CA ALA A 52 7.57 0.21 -13.64
C ALA A 52 6.19 -0.34 -13.97
N ILE A 53 5.36 0.47 -14.63
CA ILE A 53 4.05 0.09 -15.16
C ILE A 53 4.21 -0.03 -16.67
N CYS A 54 4.07 -1.25 -17.18
CA CYS A 54 4.33 -1.59 -18.58
C CYS A 54 3.03 -1.98 -19.28
N ILE A 55 2.75 -1.38 -20.44
CA ILE A 55 1.60 -1.73 -21.28
C ILE A 55 2.07 -2.64 -22.42
N MET A 56 1.37 -3.74 -22.64
CA MET A 56 1.73 -4.74 -23.66
C MET A 56 0.51 -5.18 -24.48
N LYS A 57 0.77 -5.79 -25.64
CA LYS A 57 -0.24 -6.36 -26.57
C LYS A 57 -0.30 -7.90 -26.56
N HIS A 58 0.40 -8.54 -25.64
CA HIS A 58 0.53 -9.99 -25.58
C HIS A 58 0.70 -10.45 -24.13
N PRO A 59 0.44 -11.74 -23.83
CA PRO A 59 0.82 -12.33 -22.55
C PRO A 59 2.34 -12.32 -22.38
N ILE A 60 2.79 -12.40 -21.12
CA ILE A 60 4.22 -12.54 -20.84
C ILE A 60 4.74 -13.85 -21.47
N PRO A 61 5.90 -13.84 -22.15
CA PRO A 61 6.53 -15.07 -22.66
C PRO A 61 6.67 -16.16 -21.59
N ASP A 62 6.59 -17.43 -22.01
CA ASP A 62 6.76 -18.60 -21.14
C ASP A 62 5.72 -18.75 -20.00
N THR A 63 4.60 -18.00 -20.03
CA THR A 63 3.51 -18.12 -19.05
C THR A 63 2.26 -18.82 -19.60
N LYS A 64 2.42 -19.66 -20.64
CA LYS A 64 1.32 -20.43 -21.28
C LYS A 64 0.12 -19.56 -21.68
N ASP A 65 0.41 -18.40 -22.26
CA ASP A 65 -0.58 -17.39 -22.69
C ASP A 65 -1.52 -16.90 -21.57
N SER A 66 -1.09 -16.97 -20.30
CA SER A 66 -1.93 -16.58 -19.17
C SER A 66 -2.36 -15.11 -19.22
N HIS A 67 -3.61 -14.86 -18.87
CA HIS A 67 -4.20 -13.53 -18.77
C HIS A 67 -3.82 -12.76 -17.48
N SER A 68 -3.22 -13.45 -16.53
CA SER A 68 -2.59 -12.87 -15.34
C SER A 68 -1.49 -13.78 -14.80
N VAL A 69 -0.46 -13.20 -14.20
CA VAL A 69 0.65 -13.96 -13.64
C VAL A 69 1.33 -13.18 -12.53
N GLN A 70 1.86 -13.91 -11.55
CA GLN A 70 2.81 -13.40 -10.58
C GLN A 70 4.15 -14.12 -10.80
N ILE A 71 5.24 -13.36 -10.92
CA ILE A 71 6.60 -13.85 -11.03
C ILE A 71 7.41 -13.20 -9.91
N ILE A 72 8.20 -14.01 -9.21
CA ILE A 72 9.12 -13.53 -8.19
C ILE A 72 10.53 -13.81 -8.70
N LEU A 73 11.37 -12.78 -8.71
CA LEU A 73 12.80 -12.88 -8.99
C LEU A 73 13.54 -12.76 -7.64
N PRO A 74 13.99 -13.89 -7.06
CA PRO A 74 14.63 -13.87 -5.76
C PRO A 74 15.95 -13.08 -5.80
N LYS A 75 16.18 -12.24 -4.80
CA LYS A 75 17.31 -11.33 -4.69
C LYS A 75 18.67 -11.96 -4.94
N LYS A 76 18.86 -13.22 -4.53
CA LYS A 76 20.11 -13.96 -4.73
C LYS A 76 20.41 -14.21 -6.22
N GLN A 77 19.38 -14.41 -7.04
CA GLN A 77 19.53 -14.59 -8.49
C GLN A 77 19.93 -13.27 -9.18
N LEU A 78 19.51 -12.14 -8.61
CA LEU A 78 19.81 -10.81 -9.11
C LEU A 78 21.01 -10.14 -8.45
N LYS A 79 21.65 -10.80 -7.46
CA LYS A 79 22.70 -10.22 -6.60
C LYS A 79 22.27 -8.90 -5.91
N ARG A 80 21.01 -8.86 -5.46
CA ARG A 80 20.36 -7.74 -4.78
C ARG A 80 20.13 -8.03 -3.29
N LYS A 81 19.69 -7.02 -2.55
CA LYS A 81 19.28 -7.08 -1.13
C LYS A 81 17.79 -7.36 -0.98
N SER A 82 16.98 -6.99 -1.97
CA SER A 82 15.53 -7.18 -2.03
C SER A 82 15.11 -7.99 -3.26
N ASP A 83 14.01 -8.74 -3.11
CA ASP A 83 13.41 -9.46 -4.23
C ASP A 83 12.78 -8.47 -5.21
N MET A 84 12.59 -8.91 -6.45
CA MET A 84 11.82 -8.18 -7.45
C MET A 84 10.56 -8.96 -7.79
N TYR A 85 9.45 -8.25 -7.90
CA TYR A 85 8.14 -8.82 -8.15
C TYR A 85 7.63 -8.33 -9.51
N VAL A 86 7.07 -9.24 -10.28
CA VAL A 86 6.33 -8.92 -11.50
C VAL A 86 4.90 -9.41 -11.32
N PHE A 87 3.94 -8.51 -11.41
CA PHE A 87 2.52 -8.86 -11.49
C PHE A 87 1.96 -8.39 -12.81
N CYS A 88 1.30 -9.28 -13.55
CA CYS A 88 0.61 -8.93 -14.77
C CYS A 88 -0.86 -9.30 -14.64
N CYS A 89 -1.71 -8.41 -15.14
CA CYS A 89 -3.10 -8.68 -15.43
C CYS A 89 -3.45 -8.07 -16.79
N SER A 90 -4.69 -8.27 -17.24
CA SER A 90 -5.09 -7.91 -18.60
C SER A 90 -6.55 -7.53 -18.66
N TYR A 91 -7.04 -7.28 -19.87
CA TYR A 91 -8.45 -7.07 -20.17
C TYR A 91 -9.40 -8.12 -19.56
N ALA A 92 -8.93 -9.35 -19.29
CA ALA A 92 -9.74 -10.38 -18.62
C ALA A 92 -10.18 -9.96 -17.20
N HIS A 93 -9.48 -9.01 -16.59
CA HIS A 93 -9.78 -8.44 -15.26
C HIS A 93 -10.39 -7.02 -15.36
N ASN A 94 -10.80 -6.59 -16.56
CA ASN A 94 -11.38 -5.26 -16.83
C ASN A 94 -10.48 -4.06 -16.44
N VAL A 95 -9.16 -4.25 -16.36
CA VAL A 95 -8.19 -3.18 -16.05
C VAL A 95 -7.59 -2.53 -17.31
N ALA A 96 -7.84 -3.09 -18.49
CA ALA A 96 -7.28 -2.64 -19.76
C ALA A 96 -8.22 -2.95 -20.94
N PRO A 97 -8.12 -2.24 -22.07
CA PRO A 97 -8.88 -2.56 -23.28
C PRO A 97 -8.60 -3.98 -23.79
N LYS A 98 -9.55 -4.58 -24.51
CA LYS A 98 -9.41 -5.93 -25.09
C LYS A 98 -8.10 -6.09 -25.86
N GLY A 99 -7.36 -7.16 -25.58
CA GLY A 99 -6.05 -7.45 -26.16
C GLY A 99 -4.85 -6.75 -25.50
N LYS A 100 -5.08 -5.94 -24.45
CA LYS A 100 -4.01 -5.27 -23.70
C LYS A 100 -3.74 -5.93 -22.35
N PHE A 101 -2.48 -5.85 -21.95
CA PHE A 101 -1.94 -6.34 -20.69
C PHE A 101 -1.26 -5.18 -19.97
N VAL A 102 -1.33 -5.21 -18.64
CA VAL A 102 -0.64 -4.26 -17.76
C VAL A 102 0.22 -5.08 -16.81
N ALA A 103 1.53 -4.84 -16.84
CA ALA A 103 2.50 -5.47 -15.95
C ALA A 103 3.12 -4.42 -15.02
N PHE A 104 3.26 -4.79 -13.75
CA PHE A 104 3.93 -4.03 -12.72
C PHE A 104 5.22 -4.75 -12.37
N VAL A 105 6.36 -4.08 -12.48
CA VAL A 105 7.65 -4.58 -11.99
C VAL A 105 8.04 -3.71 -10.80
N SER A 106 8.23 -4.31 -9.62
CA SER A 106 8.55 -3.57 -8.39
C SER A 106 9.63 -4.23 -7.53
N THR A 107 10.41 -3.40 -6.84
CA THR A 107 11.41 -3.82 -5.86
C THR A 107 11.66 -2.71 -4.84
N GLU A 108 12.22 -3.02 -3.68
CA GLU A 108 12.79 -1.98 -2.82
C GLU A 108 14.00 -1.36 -3.52
N ALA A 109 13.99 -0.05 -3.66
CA ALA A 109 15.00 0.69 -4.40
C ALA A 109 16.33 0.69 -3.63
N GLU A 110 17.38 0.23 -4.30
CA GLU A 110 18.77 0.32 -3.87
C GLU A 110 19.49 1.50 -4.55
N THR A 111 18.84 2.10 -5.57
CA THR A 111 19.35 3.23 -6.35
C THR A 111 18.25 4.25 -6.68
N ASP A 112 18.62 5.38 -7.29
CA ASP A 112 17.69 6.39 -7.82
C ASP A 112 17.38 6.20 -9.32
N LYS A 113 17.74 5.04 -9.90
CA LYS A 113 17.62 4.76 -11.35
C LYS A 113 16.71 3.55 -11.60
N PRO A 114 15.39 3.71 -11.47
CA PRO A 114 14.44 2.60 -11.58
C PRO A 114 14.50 1.91 -12.95
N GLU A 115 14.85 2.63 -14.01
CA GLU A 115 14.99 2.10 -15.37
C GLU A 115 16.12 1.07 -15.52
N ILE A 116 17.19 1.21 -14.73
CA ILE A 116 18.30 0.24 -14.70
C ILE A 116 17.94 -0.90 -13.74
N GLU A 117 17.45 -0.53 -12.57
CA GLU A 117 17.19 -1.44 -11.47
C GLU A 117 16.10 -2.46 -11.78
N LEU A 118 15.04 -2.05 -12.48
CA LEU A 118 13.89 -2.89 -12.84
C LEU A 118 14.08 -3.63 -14.16
N LYS A 119 15.16 -3.35 -14.90
CA LYS A 119 15.45 -3.96 -16.21
C LYS A 119 15.33 -5.49 -16.21
N PRO A 120 15.85 -6.24 -15.20
CA PRO A 120 15.72 -7.70 -15.19
C PRO A 120 14.27 -8.20 -15.22
N GLY A 121 13.34 -7.52 -14.56
CA GLY A 121 11.92 -7.88 -14.60
C GLY A 121 11.23 -7.41 -15.88
N ILE A 122 11.61 -6.25 -16.41
CA ILE A 122 11.10 -5.71 -17.67
C ILE A 122 11.52 -6.59 -18.86
N ASP A 123 12.73 -7.13 -18.85
CA ASP A 123 13.25 -8.00 -19.92
C ASP A 123 12.44 -9.31 -20.04
N LEU A 124 11.78 -9.75 -18.96
CA LEU A 124 10.87 -10.91 -19.01
C LEU A 124 9.59 -10.63 -19.77
N LEU A 125 9.20 -9.36 -19.92
CA LEU A 125 7.88 -8.97 -20.43
C LEU A 125 7.74 -9.16 -21.94
N GLY A 126 8.85 -9.23 -22.68
CA GLY A 126 8.85 -9.15 -24.15
C GLY A 126 8.63 -7.72 -24.66
N PRO A 127 8.13 -7.52 -25.90
CA PRO A 127 7.86 -6.17 -26.43
C PRO A 127 6.86 -5.34 -25.61
N VAL A 128 7.37 -4.28 -24.97
CA VAL A 128 6.56 -3.29 -24.23
C VAL A 128 6.23 -2.11 -25.15
N GLU A 129 4.98 -1.66 -25.15
CA GLU A 129 4.55 -0.48 -25.91
C GLU A 129 4.89 0.83 -25.21
N GLU A 130 4.68 0.87 -23.89
CA GLU A 130 4.90 2.06 -23.07
C GLU A 130 5.28 1.65 -21.65
N THR A 131 6.21 2.40 -21.05
CA THR A 131 6.67 2.15 -19.67
C THR A 131 6.61 3.44 -18.86
N PHE A 132 5.90 3.39 -17.74
CA PHE A 132 5.85 4.47 -16.76
C PHE A 132 6.66 4.08 -15.54
N PHE A 133 7.74 4.80 -15.27
CA PHE A 133 8.53 4.61 -14.06
C PHE A 133 8.03 5.52 -12.94
N ASP A 134 7.96 4.97 -11.75
CA ASP A 134 7.60 5.68 -10.52
C ASP A 134 8.50 5.22 -9.37
N MET A 135 8.74 6.12 -8.42
CA MET A 135 9.39 5.81 -7.17
C MET A 135 8.73 6.58 -6.04
N TYR A 136 8.45 5.88 -4.93
CA TYR A 136 7.89 6.51 -3.74
C TYR A 136 8.63 6.11 -2.48
N ASP A 137 8.62 7.02 -1.52
CA ASP A 137 9.18 6.81 -0.19
C ASP A 137 8.25 5.95 0.66
N ARG A 138 8.83 5.06 1.45
CA ARG A 138 8.10 4.28 2.45
C ARG A 138 8.31 4.86 3.82
N PHE A 139 7.23 4.90 4.60
CA PHE A 139 7.19 5.43 5.95
C PHE A 139 6.60 4.41 6.93
N GLU A 140 7.05 4.50 8.18
CA GLU A 140 6.44 3.79 9.32
C GLU A 140 6.21 4.76 10.50
N PRO A 141 5.16 4.53 11.33
CA PRO A 141 4.90 5.34 12.51
C PRO A 141 6.05 5.30 13.51
N VAL A 142 6.30 6.44 14.16
CA VAL A 142 7.25 6.56 15.29
C VAL A 142 6.59 7.12 16.55
N ASN A 143 5.31 7.48 16.48
CA ASN A 143 4.57 8.01 17.61
C ASN A 143 4.14 6.92 18.61
N ALA A 144 3.89 7.34 19.84
CA ALA A 144 3.22 6.53 20.86
C ALA A 144 1.69 6.68 20.68
N ALA A 145 1.10 5.78 19.89
CA ALA A 145 -0.31 5.87 19.47
C ALA A 145 -1.29 5.92 20.65
N GLU A 146 -0.96 5.27 21.76
CA GLU A 146 -1.76 5.25 22.99
C GLU A 146 -1.68 6.57 23.77
N GLU A 147 -0.62 7.36 23.55
CA GLU A 147 -0.43 8.66 24.19
C GLU A 147 -1.11 9.78 23.42
N ASP A 148 -1.09 9.73 22.08
CA ASP A 148 -1.62 10.79 21.21
C ASP A 148 -2.94 10.45 20.50
N ASN A 149 -3.43 9.22 20.63
CA ASN A 149 -4.61 8.68 19.95
C ASN A 149 -4.54 8.69 18.41
N CYS A 150 -3.34 8.74 17.83
CA CYS A 150 -3.11 8.65 16.39
C CYS A 150 -2.56 7.27 16.01
N PHE A 151 -3.28 6.55 15.15
CA PHE A 151 -2.93 5.22 14.68
C PHE A 151 -2.62 5.29 13.20
N LEU A 152 -1.33 5.30 12.85
CA LEU A 152 -0.91 5.43 11.47
C LEU A 152 -0.59 4.07 10.84
N THR A 153 -0.95 3.92 9.57
CA THR A 153 -0.51 2.77 8.76
C THR A 153 0.93 2.95 8.28
N THR A 154 1.53 1.84 7.86
CA THR A 154 2.79 1.83 7.10
C THR A 154 2.54 2.07 5.61
N SER A 155 3.55 2.56 4.89
CA SER A 155 3.48 2.62 3.43
C SER A 155 3.60 1.22 2.80
N TYR A 156 2.82 0.98 1.75
CA TYR A 156 2.88 -0.25 0.96
C TYR A 156 4.30 -0.59 0.52
N ASP A 157 4.70 -1.84 0.75
CA ASP A 157 5.99 -2.36 0.29
C ASP A 157 5.98 -2.71 -1.21
N ALA A 158 7.07 -3.31 -1.68
CA ALA A 158 7.23 -3.66 -3.10
C ALA A 158 6.54 -4.97 -3.48
N THR A 159 5.96 -5.71 -2.54
CA THR A 159 5.37 -7.03 -2.80
C THR A 159 4.08 -6.91 -3.61
N THR A 160 3.77 -7.94 -4.39
CA THR A 160 2.57 -8.00 -5.24
C THR A 160 1.41 -8.77 -4.60
N HIS A 161 1.46 -8.95 -3.28
CA HIS A 161 0.44 -9.62 -2.49
C HIS A 161 0.19 -8.87 -1.17
N PHE A 162 -0.92 -9.15 -0.51
CA PHE A 162 -1.36 -8.34 0.63
C PHE A 162 -0.91 -8.81 2.02
N GLU A 163 -0.03 -9.80 2.14
CA GLU A 163 0.30 -10.37 3.46
C GLU A 163 0.81 -9.32 4.46
N THR A 164 1.73 -8.44 4.06
CA THR A 164 2.28 -7.39 4.93
C THR A 164 1.25 -6.31 5.24
N THR A 165 0.45 -5.91 4.25
CA THR A 165 -0.70 -5.00 4.44
C THR A 165 -1.70 -5.55 5.45
N VAL A 166 -2.06 -6.83 5.35
CA VAL A 166 -3.00 -7.47 6.28
C VAL A 166 -2.42 -7.51 7.69
N LYS A 167 -1.12 -7.82 7.84
CA LYS A 167 -0.45 -7.75 9.14
C LYS A 167 -0.52 -6.35 9.77
N ASP A 168 -0.35 -5.30 8.97
CA ASP A 168 -0.46 -3.92 9.44
C ASP A 168 -1.89 -3.59 9.90
N VAL A 169 -2.91 -3.98 9.11
CA VAL A 169 -4.33 -3.81 9.47
C VAL A 169 -4.67 -4.52 10.78
N LEU A 170 -4.22 -5.78 10.95
CA LEU A 170 -4.47 -6.54 12.18
C LEU A 170 -3.78 -5.92 13.39
N ALA A 171 -2.53 -5.46 13.22
CA ALA A 171 -1.79 -4.77 14.27
C ALA A 171 -2.48 -3.46 14.70
N LEU A 172 -2.96 -2.66 13.75
CA LEU A 172 -3.73 -1.45 14.03
C LEU A 172 -5.03 -1.78 14.74
N TYR A 173 -5.79 -2.77 14.28
CA TYR A 173 -7.02 -3.20 14.92
C TYR A 173 -6.78 -3.53 16.40
N SER A 174 -5.76 -4.33 16.69
CA SER A 174 -5.44 -4.71 18.07
C SER A 174 -4.99 -3.54 18.93
N LYS A 175 -4.17 -2.61 18.40
CA LYS A 175 -3.80 -1.38 19.11
C LYS A 175 -5.01 -0.48 19.41
N ILE A 176 -5.91 -0.34 18.44
CA ILE A 176 -7.09 0.53 18.57
C ILE A 176 -8.09 -0.06 19.56
N THR A 177 -8.35 -1.36 19.48
CA THR A 177 -9.44 -2.00 20.23
C THR A 177 -9.00 -2.65 21.54
N GLY A 178 -7.71 -2.92 21.70
CA GLY A 178 -7.17 -3.71 22.81
C GLY A 178 -7.51 -5.20 22.72
N LYS A 179 -7.95 -5.71 21.56
CA LYS A 179 -8.40 -7.09 21.35
C LYS A 179 -7.70 -7.73 20.14
N GLU A 180 -7.52 -9.03 20.16
CA GLU A 180 -7.19 -9.78 18.94
C GLU A 180 -8.45 -9.88 18.04
N LEU A 181 -8.26 -9.77 16.72
CA LEU A 181 -9.37 -9.87 15.78
C LEU A 181 -9.86 -11.31 15.69
N ASP A 182 -11.10 -11.54 16.12
CA ASP A 182 -11.79 -12.80 15.94
C ASP A 182 -12.61 -12.78 14.65
N LEU A 183 -12.18 -13.55 13.65
CA LEU A 183 -12.86 -13.69 12.35
C LEU A 183 -14.00 -14.73 12.36
N SER A 184 -14.23 -15.41 13.49
CA SER A 184 -15.31 -16.39 13.64
C SER A 184 -16.63 -15.79 14.10
N VAL A 185 -16.63 -14.50 14.47
CA VAL A 185 -17.83 -13.79 14.92
C VAL A 185 -18.86 -13.72 13.80
N ASP A 186 -20.08 -14.20 14.07
CA ASP A 186 -21.22 -14.00 13.19
C ASP A 186 -21.62 -12.52 13.19
N LEU A 187 -21.29 -11.81 12.11
CA LEU A 187 -21.57 -10.39 11.95
C LEU A 187 -23.07 -10.06 11.99
N ASN A 188 -23.95 -11.04 11.73
CA ASN A 188 -25.40 -10.83 11.84
C ASN A 188 -25.86 -10.70 13.30
N ALA A 189 -25.14 -11.32 14.25
CA ALA A 189 -25.43 -11.22 15.68
C ALA A 189 -24.84 -9.92 16.29
N ALA A 190 -23.72 -9.43 15.75
CA ALA A 190 -23.06 -8.22 16.24
C ALA A 190 -23.81 -6.92 15.91
N SER A 191 -24.56 -6.87 14.81
CA SER A 191 -25.39 -5.71 14.43
C SER A 191 -26.70 -5.58 15.23
N ALA A 192 -27.02 -6.55 16.09
CA ALA A 192 -28.29 -6.60 16.83
C ALA A 192 -28.20 -6.04 18.27
N GLY A 193 -27.03 -5.58 18.72
CA GLY A 193 -26.82 -5.10 20.09
C GLY A 193 -26.28 -3.68 20.13
N GLU A 194 -27.17 -2.69 20.05
CA GLU A 194 -27.04 -1.35 20.65
C GLU A 194 -28.37 -0.59 20.44
N ASN A 195 -29.40 -1.04 21.14
CA ASN A 195 -30.57 -0.22 21.48
C ASN A 195 -30.69 -0.29 23.01
N ASP A 196 -30.04 0.64 23.70
CA ASP A 196 -30.35 1.04 25.07
C ASP A 196 -30.13 2.56 25.19
#